data_AF-A0A8T4P8W7-F1
#
_entry.id   AF-A0A8T4P8W7-F1
#
_cell.length_a   1.000
_cell.length_b   1.000
_cell.length_c   1.000
_cell.angle_alpha   90.00
_cell.angle_beta   90.00
_cell.angle_gamma   90.00
#
_symmetry.space_group_name_H-M   'P 1'
#
loop_
_entity.id
_entity.type
_entity.pdbx_description
1 polymer ?
#
loop_
_entity_poly.entity_id
_entity_poly.type
_entity_poly.pdbx_seq_one_letter_code
_entity_poly.pdbx_strand_id
1 'polypeptide(L)'
;MPRRKKDNGLKENPEQVNKEEVIEIPVGEYFSWAKNNPWRVMTVLLALILLGVIIFNPLGSSSSVSADKAGKNIISFINSNPNIEGEATLVSVEKDGSFYQATVNFQGQNLPVYLTLDGEYLLTGRPVSLDEQIPLIENTQTPPPSLEAIEVEEGNDASLGDENAPVTIVEFSDYQCPFCQRFWKDTLPKIKETYIETGKVNFIYKDFPLSIHPQAQIAAEASECVRSKGRDEKFWKFHDKIFENQQSLSEENLKAWAKELGTDITTCLKNGQFKDEVQEDFTYGSSIGVSGTPAFFINGILVEGAQPFEVFEQIIEEELAAE
;
A
#
# COMPACT_ATOMS: atom_id res chain seq x y z
N MET A 1 19.79 -63.51 -60.36
CA MET A 1 20.98 -64.35 -60.10
C MET A 1 22.14 -63.85 -60.99
N PRO A 2 23.41 -64.20 -60.78
CA PRO A 2 24.31 -64.02 -59.63
C PRO A 2 25.69 -63.44 -60.08
N ARG A 3 26.66 -63.33 -59.14
CA ARG A 3 28.13 -63.50 -59.29
C ARG A 3 28.94 -62.75 -60.37
N ARG A 4 30.05 -62.13 -59.93
CA ARG A 4 31.49 -62.48 -60.22
C ARG A 4 32.39 -61.36 -59.62
N LYS A 5 33.25 -61.58 -58.61
CA LYS A 5 34.64 -62.17 -58.63
C LYS A 5 35.42 -61.75 -59.88
N LYS A 6 36.69 -61.33 -59.86
CA LYS A 6 37.78 -61.11 -58.90
C LYS A 6 38.89 -60.61 -59.84
N ASP A 7 39.72 -59.62 -59.50
CA ASP A 7 40.99 -59.45 -60.22
C ASP A 7 42.14 -59.01 -59.32
N ASN A 8 43.22 -59.79 -59.45
CA ASN A 8 44.64 -59.47 -59.43
C ASN A 8 45.15 -58.53 -58.32
N GLY A 9 46.00 -58.98 -57.40
CA GLY A 9 47.16 -59.85 -57.61
C GLY A 9 48.41 -59.01 -57.38
N LEU A 10 48.92 -59.01 -56.14
CA LEU A 10 50.18 -58.38 -55.79
C LEU A 10 51.08 -59.41 -55.13
N LYS A 11 52.24 -59.61 -55.76
CA LYS A 11 53.38 -60.36 -55.25
C LYS A 11 54.07 -59.51 -54.18
N GLU A 12 54.48 -60.16 -53.09
CA GLU A 12 55.39 -59.61 -52.08
C GLU A 12 56.82 -59.51 -52.63
N ASN A 13 57.56 -58.49 -52.21
CA ASN A 13 58.94 -58.61 -51.69
C ASN A 13 59.35 -57.29 -50.98
N PRO A 14 60.33 -57.29 -50.04
CA PRO A 14 60.23 -56.61 -48.76
C PRO A 14 61.34 -55.55 -48.65
N GLU A 15 61.63 -55.12 -47.42
CA GLU A 15 62.75 -54.25 -47.02
C GLU A 15 62.67 -52.79 -47.48
N GLN A 16 62.20 -51.92 -46.60
CA GLN A 16 63.07 -50.89 -46.02
C GLN A 16 62.47 -50.44 -44.68
N VAL A 17 63.26 -50.61 -43.63
CA VAL A 17 63.03 -50.13 -42.26
C VAL A 17 63.28 -48.62 -42.20
N ASN A 18 62.59 -47.97 -41.25
CA ASN A 18 62.88 -46.67 -40.59
C ASN A 18 62.27 -45.38 -41.16
N LYS A 19 61.27 -44.82 -40.44
CA LYS A 19 61.47 -43.72 -39.47
C LYS A 19 60.14 -43.40 -38.77
N GLU A 20 60.15 -43.44 -37.44
CA GLU A 20 59.07 -42.89 -36.61
C GLU A 20 58.97 -41.37 -36.86
N GLU A 21 57.82 -40.93 -37.35
CA GLU A 21 57.52 -39.51 -37.48
C GLU A 21 57.07 -38.99 -36.11
N VAL A 22 58.03 -38.45 -35.36
CA VAL A 22 57.78 -37.73 -34.12
C VAL A 22 57.03 -36.44 -34.46
N ILE A 23 55.74 -36.39 -34.14
CA ILE A 23 54.95 -35.15 -34.24
C ILE A 23 55.39 -34.24 -33.09
N GLU A 24 56.37 -33.37 -33.34
CA GLU A 24 56.70 -32.28 -32.43
C GLU A 24 55.58 -31.25 -32.46
N ILE A 25 54.75 -31.23 -31.41
CA ILE A 25 53.78 -30.15 -31.20
C ILE A 25 54.58 -28.91 -30.76
N PRO A 26 54.57 -27.80 -31.52
CA PRO A 26 55.40 -26.63 -31.23
C PRO A 26 54.78 -25.81 -30.09
N VAL A 27 54.85 -26.33 -28.86
CA VAL A 27 54.29 -25.64 -27.69
C VAL A 27 55.04 -24.33 -27.40
N GLY A 28 56.32 -24.25 -27.78
CA GLY A 28 57.18 -23.09 -27.52
C GLY A 28 56.76 -21.81 -28.25
N GLU A 29 56.27 -21.91 -29.49
CA GLU A 29 55.81 -20.74 -30.24
C GLU A 29 54.51 -20.18 -29.67
N TYR A 30 53.62 -21.07 -29.18
CA TYR A 30 52.38 -20.68 -28.52
C TYR A 30 52.65 -19.90 -27.21
N PHE A 31 53.59 -20.35 -26.39
CA PHE A 31 53.98 -19.64 -25.17
C PHE A 31 54.67 -18.30 -25.46
N SER A 32 55.46 -18.21 -26.53
CA SER A 32 56.08 -16.95 -26.97
C SER A 32 55.03 -15.93 -27.44
N TRP A 33 54.08 -16.38 -28.25
CA TRP A 33 52.97 -15.54 -28.71
C TRP A 33 52.10 -15.04 -27.54
N ALA A 34 51.78 -15.92 -26.58
CA ALA A 34 51.02 -15.58 -25.39
C ALA A 34 51.75 -14.55 -24.51
N LYS A 35 53.07 -14.70 -24.37
CA LYS A 35 53.93 -13.76 -23.61
C LYS A 35 54.00 -12.37 -24.26
N ASN A 36 54.02 -12.30 -25.58
CA ASN A 36 54.10 -11.04 -26.33
C ASN A 36 52.73 -10.37 -26.56
N ASN A 37 51.63 -11.08 -26.34
CA ASN A 37 50.26 -10.57 -26.54
C ASN A 37 49.37 -10.81 -25.30
N PRO A 38 49.76 -10.35 -24.11
CA PRO A 38 49.04 -10.66 -22.87
C PRO A 38 47.58 -10.18 -22.90
N TRP A 39 47.32 -9.04 -23.56
CA TRP A 39 45.97 -8.52 -23.75
C TRP A 39 45.07 -9.45 -24.57
N ARG A 40 45.60 -10.10 -25.61
CA ARG A 40 44.79 -11.02 -26.44
C ARG A 40 44.47 -12.32 -25.70
N VAL A 41 45.41 -12.83 -24.91
CA VAL A 41 45.18 -14.01 -24.05
C VAL A 41 44.12 -13.67 -23.00
N MET A 42 44.21 -12.50 -22.37
CA MET A 42 43.20 -12.01 -21.43
C MET A 42 41.81 -11.92 -22.09
N THR A 43 41.72 -11.39 -23.31
CA THR A 43 40.43 -11.29 -24.01
C THR A 43 39.82 -12.65 -24.35
N VAL A 44 40.63 -13.65 -24.70
CA VAL A 44 40.13 -15.00 -24.99
C VAL A 44 39.68 -15.70 -23.71
N LEU A 45 40.43 -15.57 -22.61
CA LEU A 45 40.04 -16.12 -21.32
C LEU A 45 38.77 -15.47 -20.78
N LEU A 46 38.66 -14.14 -20.87
CA LEU A 46 37.43 -13.42 -20.51
C LEU A 46 36.27 -13.86 -21.39
N ALA A 47 36.46 -14.01 -22.71
CA ALA A 47 35.41 -14.48 -23.61
C ALA A 47 34.94 -15.90 -23.25
N LEU A 48 35.85 -16.82 -22.93
CA LEU A 48 35.51 -18.19 -22.51
C LEU A 48 34.81 -18.23 -21.15
N ILE A 49 35.25 -17.40 -20.19
CA ILE A 49 34.58 -17.24 -18.90
C ILE A 49 33.18 -16.67 -19.12
N LEU A 50 33.02 -15.64 -19.96
CA LEU A 50 31.74 -15.02 -20.24
C LEU A 50 30.79 -15.98 -20.99
N LEU A 51 31.32 -16.78 -21.92
CA LEU A 51 30.56 -17.86 -22.58
C LEU A 51 30.15 -18.94 -21.58
N GLY A 52 31.04 -19.32 -20.66
CA GLY A 52 30.75 -20.26 -19.58
C GLY A 52 29.69 -19.73 -18.62
N VAL A 53 29.74 -18.44 -18.26
CA VAL A 53 28.72 -17.78 -17.46
C VAL A 53 27.37 -17.81 -18.18
N ILE A 54 27.33 -17.50 -19.49
CA ILE A 54 26.09 -17.56 -20.28
C ILE A 54 25.51 -18.98 -20.36
N ILE A 55 26.36 -20.02 -20.49
CA ILE A 55 25.92 -21.40 -20.64
C ILE A 55 25.49 -22.03 -19.31
N PHE A 56 26.20 -21.75 -18.21
CA PHE A 56 25.95 -22.36 -16.89
C PHE A 56 25.09 -21.50 -15.95
N ASN A 57 24.94 -20.21 -16.24
CA ASN A 57 24.08 -19.28 -15.52
C ASN A 57 23.36 -18.39 -16.56
N PRO A 58 22.25 -18.85 -17.16
CA PRO A 58 21.49 -17.98 -18.04
C PRO A 58 21.02 -16.80 -17.21
N LEU A 59 21.64 -15.63 -17.41
CA LEU A 59 21.21 -14.39 -16.79
C LEU A 59 19.75 -14.17 -17.21
N GLY A 60 18.83 -14.34 -16.25
CA GLY A 60 17.42 -13.99 -16.39
C GLY A 60 16.52 -15.13 -16.87
N SER A 61 16.48 -16.26 -16.17
CA SER A 61 15.22 -17.02 -16.10
C SER A 61 14.39 -16.44 -14.94
N SER A 62 13.48 -15.50 -15.23
CA SER A 62 12.39 -15.20 -14.29
C SER A 62 11.51 -16.45 -14.23
N SER A 63 11.67 -17.24 -13.17
CA SER A 63 10.92 -18.48 -12.99
C SER A 63 9.47 -18.15 -12.71
N SER A 64 8.63 -18.06 -13.75
CA SER A 64 7.20 -17.88 -13.56
C SER A 64 6.58 -19.13 -12.94
N VAL A 65 5.75 -18.98 -11.92
CA VAL A 65 4.97 -20.08 -11.33
C VAL A 65 3.74 -20.42 -12.19
N SER A 66 2.92 -21.39 -11.82
CA SER A 66 1.61 -21.59 -12.46
C SER A 66 0.56 -20.65 -11.86
N ALA A 67 -0.49 -20.33 -12.61
CA ALA A 67 -1.61 -19.52 -12.11
C ALA A 67 -2.24 -20.14 -10.85
N ASP A 68 -2.41 -21.47 -10.82
CA ASP A 68 -2.89 -22.18 -9.63
C ASP A 68 -1.98 -22.01 -8.41
N LYS A 69 -0.65 -22.01 -8.63
CA LYS A 69 0.32 -21.80 -7.54
C LYS A 69 0.30 -20.34 -7.08
N ALA A 70 0.19 -19.39 -8.00
CA ALA A 70 0.01 -17.97 -7.69
C ALA A 70 -1.25 -17.74 -6.84
N GLY A 71 -2.40 -18.30 -7.25
CA GLY A 71 -3.64 -18.21 -6.48
C GLY A 71 -3.51 -18.79 -5.08
N LYS A 72 -2.85 -19.94 -4.93
CA LYS A 72 -2.56 -20.53 -3.61
C LYS A 72 -1.65 -19.66 -2.75
N ASN A 73 -0.62 -19.05 -3.34
CA ASN A 73 0.28 -18.14 -2.62
C ASN A 73 -0.50 -16.93 -2.08
N ILE A 74 -1.40 -16.35 -2.88
CA ILE A 74 -2.25 -15.21 -2.46
C ILE A 74 -3.11 -15.59 -1.25
N ILE A 75 -3.87 -16.68 -1.34
CA ILE A 75 -4.74 -17.11 -0.24
C ILE A 75 -3.93 -17.49 1.00
N SER A 76 -2.81 -18.19 0.82
CA SER A 76 -1.93 -18.54 1.94
C SER A 76 -1.38 -17.30 2.64
N PHE A 77 -0.98 -16.28 1.88
CA PHE A 77 -0.49 -15.03 2.44
C PHE A 77 -1.57 -14.33 3.27
N ILE A 78 -2.78 -14.18 2.72
CA ILE A 78 -3.89 -13.48 3.40
C ILE A 78 -4.30 -14.24 4.67
N ASN A 79 -4.58 -15.53 4.56
CA ASN A 79 -5.14 -16.32 5.68
C ASN A 79 -4.11 -16.68 6.75
N SER A 80 -2.81 -16.60 6.44
CA SER A 80 -1.74 -16.84 7.43
C SER A 80 -1.24 -15.56 8.09
N ASN A 81 -1.73 -14.40 7.68
CA ASN A 81 -1.31 -13.12 8.23
C ASN A 81 -2.10 -12.85 9.53
N PRO A 82 -1.43 -12.79 10.70
CA PRO A 82 -2.12 -12.58 11.98
C PRO A 82 -2.78 -11.19 12.11
N ASN A 83 -2.47 -10.26 11.21
CA ASN A 83 -3.03 -8.92 11.20
C ASN A 83 -4.27 -8.79 10.29
N ILE A 84 -4.71 -9.87 9.64
CA ILE A 84 -5.89 -9.88 8.76
C ILE A 84 -6.95 -10.77 9.40
N GLU A 85 -8.03 -10.18 9.90
CA GLU A 85 -9.16 -10.92 10.46
C GLU A 85 -10.13 -11.35 9.36
N GLY A 86 -10.28 -12.66 9.15
CA GLY A 86 -11.24 -13.21 8.19
C GLY A 86 -10.64 -14.31 7.32
N GLU A 87 -11.48 -14.94 6.51
CA GLU A 87 -11.05 -15.97 5.56
C GLU A 87 -11.21 -15.47 4.13
N ALA A 88 -10.11 -15.51 3.39
CA ALA A 88 -10.08 -15.28 1.96
C ALA A 88 -10.26 -16.59 1.20
N THR A 89 -11.05 -16.55 0.13
CA THR A 89 -11.17 -17.66 -0.83
C THR A 89 -10.87 -17.19 -2.24
N LEU A 90 -10.21 -18.03 -3.03
CA LEU A 90 -9.88 -17.71 -4.41
C LEU A 90 -11.13 -17.90 -5.29
N VAL A 91 -11.52 -16.85 -6.01
CA VAL A 91 -12.61 -16.90 -7.01
C VAL A 91 -12.03 -17.24 -8.38
N SER A 92 -11.00 -16.53 -8.81
CA SER A 92 -10.33 -16.74 -10.09
C SER A 92 -8.87 -16.30 -10.02
N VAL A 93 -8.04 -16.84 -10.91
CA VAL A 93 -6.67 -16.37 -11.15
C VAL A 93 -6.31 -16.59 -12.60
N GLU A 94 -5.82 -15.54 -13.24
CA GLU A 94 -5.36 -15.57 -14.62
C GLU A 94 -4.06 -14.79 -14.78
N LYS A 95 -3.30 -15.14 -15.82
CA LYS A 95 -2.07 -14.43 -16.14
C LYS A 95 -2.44 -13.19 -16.97
N ASP A 96 -2.06 -12.02 -16.49
CA ASP A 96 -2.25 -10.75 -17.18
C ASP A 96 -0.88 -10.08 -17.41
N GLY A 97 -0.37 -10.18 -18.64
CA GLY A 97 0.94 -9.67 -19.02
C GLY A 97 2.08 -10.20 -18.13
N SER A 98 2.65 -9.28 -17.34
CA SER A 98 3.80 -9.51 -16.44
C SER A 98 3.39 -9.79 -14.99
N PHE A 99 2.11 -10.04 -14.73
CA PHE A 99 1.56 -10.35 -13.41
C PHE A 99 0.48 -11.44 -13.50
N TYR A 100 0.06 -11.94 -12.36
CA TYR A 100 -1.21 -12.64 -12.21
C TYR A 100 -2.25 -11.67 -11.65
N GLN A 101 -3.44 -11.68 -12.23
CA GLN A 101 -4.62 -11.06 -11.65
C GLN A 101 -5.47 -12.15 -11.02
N ALA A 102 -5.78 -12.00 -9.75
CA ALA A 102 -6.68 -12.88 -9.02
C ALA A 102 -7.88 -12.11 -8.49
N THR A 103 -9.04 -12.75 -8.48
CA THR A 103 -10.19 -12.28 -7.71
C THR A 103 -10.26 -13.10 -6.43
N VAL A 104 -10.22 -12.42 -5.29
CA VAL A 104 -10.30 -13.02 -3.96
C VAL A 104 -11.61 -12.58 -3.32
N ASN A 105 -12.42 -13.52 -2.85
CA ASN A 105 -13.53 -13.21 -1.98
C ASN A 105 -13.02 -13.11 -0.55
N PHE A 106 -13.17 -11.95 0.07
CA PHE A 106 -12.82 -11.72 1.46
C PHE A 106 -14.04 -11.12 2.15
N GLN A 107 -14.56 -11.81 3.16
CA GLN A 107 -15.75 -11.38 3.92
C GLN A 107 -16.96 -11.04 3.03
N GLY A 108 -17.15 -11.75 1.91
CA GLY A 108 -18.27 -11.53 0.99
C GLY A 108 -18.01 -10.49 -0.11
N GLN A 109 -16.89 -9.78 -0.08
CA GLN A 109 -16.48 -8.83 -1.14
C GLN A 109 -15.47 -9.46 -2.09
N ASN A 110 -15.65 -9.26 -3.39
CA ASN A 110 -14.71 -9.72 -4.42
C ASN A 110 -13.67 -8.63 -4.73
N LEU A 111 -12.44 -8.84 -4.29
CA LEU A 111 -11.33 -7.89 -4.43
C LEU A 111 -10.34 -8.37 -5.50
N PRO A 112 -9.92 -7.49 -6.43
CA PRO A 112 -8.83 -7.79 -7.33
C PRO A 112 -7.49 -7.69 -6.61
N VAL A 113 -6.66 -8.73 -6.73
CA VAL A 113 -5.32 -8.81 -6.15
C VAL A 113 -4.34 -9.19 -7.24
N TYR A 114 -3.17 -8.56 -7.23
CA TYR A 114 -2.14 -8.81 -8.25
C TYR A 114 -0.89 -9.42 -7.63
N LEU A 115 -0.27 -10.36 -8.34
CA LEU A 115 0.92 -11.07 -7.89
C LEU A 115 1.97 -11.07 -9.00
N THR A 116 3.25 -10.93 -8.66
CA THR A 116 4.36 -11.09 -9.61
C THR A 116 4.37 -12.49 -10.23
N LEU A 117 4.93 -12.62 -11.44
CA LEU A 117 4.96 -13.93 -12.12
C LEU A 117 5.77 -14.99 -11.38
N ASP A 118 6.78 -14.60 -10.61
CA ASP A 118 7.53 -15.52 -9.73
C ASP A 118 6.71 -15.98 -8.50
N GLY A 119 5.59 -15.32 -8.24
CA GLY A 119 4.66 -15.62 -7.17
C GLY A 119 5.14 -15.18 -5.79
N GLU A 120 6.15 -14.31 -5.71
CA GLU A 120 6.77 -13.89 -4.45
C GLU A 120 6.21 -12.58 -3.88
N TYR A 121 5.73 -11.67 -4.73
CA TYR A 121 5.29 -10.34 -4.32
C TYR A 121 3.85 -10.06 -4.72
N LEU A 122 3.08 -9.58 -3.74
CA LEU A 122 1.71 -9.10 -3.92
C LEU A 122 1.73 -7.58 -4.10
N LEU A 123 0.96 -7.07 -5.06
CA LEU A 123 0.80 -5.65 -5.31
C LEU A 123 -0.51 -5.17 -4.69
N THR A 124 -0.43 -4.08 -3.92
CA THR A 124 -1.57 -3.50 -3.20
C THR A 124 -2.42 -2.56 -4.06
N GLY A 125 -2.07 -2.38 -5.33
CA GLY A 125 -2.80 -1.55 -6.29
C GLY A 125 -2.81 -2.18 -7.68
N ARG A 126 -3.65 -1.63 -8.58
CA ARG A 126 -3.73 -2.07 -9.97
C ARG A 126 -2.42 -1.74 -10.70
N PRO A 127 -1.74 -2.71 -11.31
CA PRO A 127 -0.64 -2.44 -12.24
C PRO A 127 -1.17 -1.61 -13.40
N VAL A 128 -0.48 -0.53 -13.73
CA VAL A 128 -0.88 0.35 -14.84
C VAL A 128 0.16 0.22 -15.95
N SER A 129 -0.30 0.04 -17.19
CA SER A 129 0.61 -0.10 -18.33
C SER A 129 1.31 1.22 -18.61
N LEU A 130 2.58 1.17 -19.04
CA LEU A 130 3.30 2.39 -19.47
C LEU A 130 2.72 3.00 -20.75
N ASP A 131 1.99 2.19 -21.53
CA ASP A 131 1.26 2.65 -22.71
C ASP A 131 -0.13 3.23 -22.34
N GLU A 132 -0.56 3.05 -21.10
CA GLU A 132 -1.76 3.68 -20.57
C GLU A 132 -1.44 5.16 -20.32
N GLN A 133 -2.22 6.05 -20.93
CA GLN A 133 -2.10 7.48 -20.68
C GLN A 133 -2.68 7.78 -19.30
N ILE A 134 -1.84 7.68 -18.28
CA ILE A 134 -2.16 8.16 -16.93
C ILE A 134 -1.80 9.65 -16.90
N PRO A 135 -2.76 10.55 -16.66
CA PRO A 135 -2.41 11.93 -16.37
C PRO A 135 -1.60 11.96 -15.06
N LEU A 136 -0.28 12.22 -15.15
CA LEU A 136 0.60 12.36 -13.97
C LEU A 136 0.22 13.53 -13.07
N ILE A 137 -0.59 14.43 -13.62
CA ILE A 137 -1.37 15.46 -12.93
C ILE A 137 -2.72 15.36 -13.60
N GLU A 138 -3.73 14.93 -12.87
CA GLU A 138 -5.10 15.01 -13.34
C GLU A 138 -5.41 16.51 -13.48
N ASN A 139 -5.25 17.05 -14.68
CA ASN A 139 -5.75 18.38 -15.00
C ASN A 139 -7.24 18.22 -15.33
N THR A 140 -8.00 17.81 -14.33
CA THR A 140 -9.42 17.57 -14.38
C THR A 140 -10.14 18.88 -14.20
N GLN A 141 -10.29 19.62 -15.30
CA GLN A 141 -11.46 20.51 -15.49
C GLN A 141 -12.77 19.72 -15.68
N THR A 142 -12.75 18.44 -15.33
CA THR A 142 -13.91 17.57 -15.24
C THR A 142 -13.76 16.95 -13.86
N PRO A 143 -14.64 17.20 -12.89
CA PRO A 143 -14.47 16.63 -11.56
C PRO A 143 -14.21 15.12 -11.68
N PRO A 144 -13.37 14.53 -10.80
CA PRO A 144 -13.23 13.08 -10.72
C PRO A 144 -14.64 12.48 -10.76
N PRO A 145 -14.85 11.32 -11.40
CA PRO A 145 -16.18 10.69 -11.41
C PRO A 145 -16.64 10.69 -9.97
N SER A 146 -17.67 11.48 -9.67
CA SER A 146 -18.16 11.64 -8.32
C SER A 146 -18.35 10.22 -7.82
N LEU A 147 -17.56 9.81 -6.83
CA LEU A 147 -18.10 8.95 -5.81
C LEU A 147 -19.33 9.72 -5.36
N GLU A 148 -20.51 9.30 -5.82
CA GLU A 148 -21.75 10.07 -5.67
C GLU A 148 -21.79 10.58 -4.24
N ALA A 149 -21.88 11.90 -4.07
CA ALA A 149 -21.95 12.49 -2.75
C ALA A 149 -23.09 11.80 -2.00
N ILE A 150 -22.77 11.21 -0.87
CA ILE A 150 -23.78 10.56 -0.03
C ILE A 150 -24.29 11.58 0.98
N GLU A 151 -25.53 11.39 1.43
CA GLU A 151 -26.02 12.13 2.60
C GLU A 151 -25.28 11.63 3.83
N VAL A 152 -24.60 12.54 4.53
CA VAL A 152 -23.88 12.24 5.77
C VAL A 152 -24.63 12.84 6.95
N GLU A 153 -24.94 12.00 7.92
CA GLU A 153 -25.60 12.40 9.16
C GLU A 153 -24.60 13.18 10.03
N GLU A 154 -24.89 14.46 10.23
CA GLU A 154 -24.11 15.34 11.10
C GLU A 154 -24.20 14.94 12.58
N GLY A 155 -25.34 14.35 12.99
CA GLY A 155 -25.53 13.79 14.33
C GLY A 155 -25.58 14.83 15.46
N ASN A 156 -25.32 14.38 16.69
CA ASN A 156 -25.15 15.24 17.87
C ASN A 156 -23.68 15.21 18.27
N ASP A 157 -22.82 15.59 17.35
CA ASP A 157 -21.37 15.50 17.49
C ASP A 157 -20.73 16.86 17.66
N ALA A 158 -19.45 16.88 18.02
CA ALA A 158 -18.76 18.14 18.22
C ALA A 158 -18.58 18.88 16.89
N SER A 159 -19.14 20.09 16.79
CA SER A 159 -19.00 20.97 15.64
C SER A 159 -18.06 22.15 15.92
N LEU A 160 -17.36 22.62 14.89
CA LEU A 160 -16.49 23.79 14.89
C LEU A 160 -16.77 24.63 13.65
N GLY A 161 -17.37 25.80 13.83
CA GLY A 161 -17.71 26.71 12.75
C GLY A 161 -19.12 27.27 12.88
N ASP A 162 -19.65 27.82 11.79
CA ASP A 162 -21.06 28.16 11.67
C ASP A 162 -21.82 26.90 11.23
N GLU A 163 -22.83 26.47 12.01
CA GLU A 163 -23.68 25.32 11.67
C GLU A 163 -24.46 25.51 10.36
N ASN A 164 -24.57 26.75 9.86
CA ASN A 164 -25.20 27.08 8.57
C ASN A 164 -24.17 27.37 7.47
N ALA A 165 -22.90 27.00 7.68
CA ALA A 165 -21.89 27.11 6.66
C ALA A 165 -22.28 26.28 5.43
N PRO A 166 -21.95 26.76 4.22
CA PRO A 166 -22.29 26.09 2.97
C PRO A 166 -21.59 24.73 2.76
N VAL A 167 -20.45 24.53 3.41
CA VAL A 167 -19.70 23.27 3.34
C VAL A 167 -19.62 22.64 4.72
N THR A 168 -20.04 21.39 4.85
CA THR A 168 -19.81 20.57 6.04
C THR A 168 -18.69 19.58 5.77
N ILE A 169 -17.70 19.52 6.67
CA ILE A 169 -16.67 18.48 6.71
C ILE A 169 -16.92 17.60 7.91
N VAL A 170 -17.20 16.32 7.70
CA VAL A 170 -17.32 15.31 8.76
C VAL A 170 -16.05 14.46 8.80
N GLU A 171 -15.26 14.57 9.87
CA GLU A 171 -14.08 13.74 10.12
C GLU A 171 -14.44 12.53 10.98
N PHE A 172 -14.18 11.32 10.48
CA PHE A 172 -14.10 10.11 11.28
C PHE A 172 -12.65 9.90 11.73
N SER A 173 -12.41 9.97 13.03
CA SER A 173 -11.05 10.04 13.58
C SER A 173 -10.81 9.12 14.76
N ASP A 174 -9.53 8.94 15.08
CA ASP A 174 -9.05 8.10 16.17
C ASP A 174 -7.93 8.82 16.91
N TYR A 175 -8.13 9.07 18.20
CA TYR A 175 -7.18 9.81 19.03
C TYR A 175 -5.80 9.16 19.20
N GLN A 176 -5.65 7.87 18.93
CA GLN A 176 -4.36 7.16 18.96
C GLN A 176 -3.76 6.97 17.57
N CYS A 177 -4.49 7.27 16.49
CA CYS A 177 -4.00 7.15 15.13
C CYS A 177 -2.94 8.22 14.80
N PRO A 178 -1.75 7.83 14.33
CA PRO A 178 -0.70 8.78 13.98
C PRO A 178 -1.04 9.64 12.74
N PHE A 179 -1.90 9.15 11.85
CA PHE A 179 -2.37 9.93 10.71
C PHE A 179 -3.40 10.99 11.12
N CYS A 180 -4.30 10.67 12.05
CA CYS A 180 -5.22 11.65 12.64
C CYS A 180 -4.43 12.78 13.32
N GLN A 181 -3.40 12.45 14.10
CA GLN A 181 -2.50 13.44 14.69
C GLN A 181 -1.82 14.31 13.61
N ARG A 182 -1.37 13.70 12.51
CA ARG A 182 -0.76 14.45 11.39
C ARG A 182 -1.75 15.42 10.76
N PHE A 183 -2.98 14.99 10.48
CA PHE A 183 -4.03 15.86 9.95
C PHE A 183 -4.31 17.04 10.90
N TRP A 184 -4.55 16.74 12.18
CA TRP A 184 -4.77 17.74 13.23
C TRP A 184 -3.64 18.78 13.29
N LYS A 185 -2.39 18.33 13.14
CA LYS A 185 -1.21 19.20 13.24
C LYS A 185 -0.94 20.03 11.99
N ASP A 186 -1.03 19.42 10.81
CA ASP A 186 -0.47 19.98 9.58
C ASP A 186 -1.55 20.55 8.63
N THR A 187 -2.78 20.01 8.68
CA THR A 187 -3.86 20.35 7.72
C THR A 187 -5.00 21.12 8.39
N LEU A 188 -5.53 20.65 9.52
CA LEU A 188 -6.67 21.28 10.21
C LEU A 188 -6.45 22.77 10.54
N PRO A 189 -5.26 23.25 10.97
CA PRO A 189 -5.07 24.67 11.28
C PRO A 189 -5.28 25.58 10.06
N LYS A 190 -4.88 25.11 8.87
CA LYS A 190 -5.07 25.84 7.61
C LYS A 190 -6.54 25.87 7.17
N ILE A 191 -7.25 24.75 7.31
CA ILE A 191 -8.70 24.68 7.09
C ILE A 191 -9.42 25.63 8.05
N LYS A 192 -9.02 25.63 9.32
CA LYS A 192 -9.61 26.49 10.35
C LYS A 192 -9.46 27.97 10.02
N GLU A 193 -8.25 28.43 9.71
CA GLU A 193 -7.96 29.83 9.38
C GLU A 193 -8.64 30.27 8.08
N THR A 194 -8.64 29.41 7.05
CA THR A 194 -9.11 29.79 5.71
C THR A 194 -10.63 29.72 5.58
N TYR A 195 -11.27 28.72 6.19
CA TYR A 195 -12.66 28.37 5.93
C TYR A 195 -13.58 28.38 7.16
N ILE A 196 -13.14 27.82 8.28
CA ILE A 196 -14.00 27.72 9.47
C ILE A 196 -14.21 29.11 10.10
N GLU A 197 -13.13 29.84 10.33
CA GLU A 197 -13.18 31.18 10.94
C GLU A 197 -13.86 32.22 10.02
N THR A 198 -13.92 31.95 8.72
CA THR A 198 -14.61 32.80 7.74
C THR A 198 -16.09 32.43 7.55
N GLY A 199 -16.59 31.43 8.28
CA GLY A 199 -17.98 30.97 8.22
C GLY A 199 -18.33 30.17 6.96
N LYS A 200 -17.32 29.69 6.23
CA LYS A 200 -17.48 28.91 4.99
C LYS A 200 -17.58 27.41 5.24
N VAL A 201 -17.01 26.92 6.35
CA VAL A 201 -17.00 25.50 6.70
C VAL A 201 -17.53 25.27 8.11
N ASN A 202 -18.43 24.28 8.24
CA ASN A 202 -18.77 23.60 9.48
C ASN A 202 -17.93 22.33 9.57
N PHE A 203 -17.15 22.16 10.62
CA PHE A 203 -16.31 20.97 10.82
C PHE A 203 -16.82 20.12 11.96
N ILE A 204 -17.14 18.86 11.69
CA ILE A 204 -17.72 17.90 12.64
C ILE A 204 -16.72 16.77 12.89
N TYR A 205 -16.54 16.40 14.15
CA TYR A 205 -15.71 15.27 14.55
C TYR A 205 -16.57 14.09 15.00
N LYS A 206 -16.37 12.92 14.40
CA LYS A 206 -16.99 11.65 14.74
C LYS A 206 -15.97 10.63 15.22
N ASP A 207 -16.34 9.88 16.25
CA ASP A 207 -15.46 8.91 16.88
C ASP A 207 -15.37 7.61 16.05
N PHE A 208 -14.17 7.24 15.64
CA PHE A 208 -13.90 6.00 14.90
C PHE A 208 -12.71 5.23 15.50
N PRO A 209 -12.80 4.77 16.76
CA PRO A 209 -11.70 4.09 17.43
C PRO A 209 -11.42 2.72 16.79
N LEU A 210 -10.23 2.58 16.18
CA LEU A 210 -9.83 1.33 15.53
C LEU A 210 -9.41 0.29 16.59
N SER A 211 -9.74 -0.98 16.37
CA SER A 211 -9.44 -2.09 17.30
C SER A 211 -7.93 -2.28 17.55
N ILE A 212 -7.09 -1.89 16.60
CA ILE A 212 -5.62 -1.91 16.71
C ILE A 212 -5.06 -0.84 17.67
N HIS A 213 -5.91 0.10 18.10
CA HIS A 213 -5.56 1.22 18.96
C HIS A 213 -6.22 1.07 20.34
N PRO A 214 -5.53 0.44 21.32
CA PRO A 214 -6.14 0.05 22.60
C PRO A 214 -6.59 1.23 23.49
N GLN A 215 -6.12 2.45 23.23
CA GLN A 215 -6.50 3.66 23.96
C GLN A 215 -7.50 4.54 23.19
N ALA A 216 -7.83 4.20 21.94
CA ALA A 216 -8.72 5.02 21.12
C ALA A 216 -10.14 5.09 21.72
N GLN A 217 -10.70 3.93 22.07
CA GLN A 217 -12.05 3.85 22.65
C GLN A 217 -12.21 4.68 23.93
N ILE A 218 -11.25 4.57 24.87
CA ILE A 218 -11.33 5.32 26.13
C ILE A 218 -11.08 6.82 25.93
N ALA A 219 -10.33 7.21 24.90
CA ALA A 219 -10.11 8.60 24.54
C ALA A 219 -11.36 9.23 23.92
N ALA A 220 -12.03 8.52 23.00
CA ALA A 220 -13.34 8.89 22.44
C ALA A 220 -14.37 9.12 23.56
N GLU A 221 -14.59 8.11 24.42
CA GLU A 221 -15.48 8.22 25.58
C GLU A 221 -15.11 9.38 26.51
N ALA A 222 -13.81 9.67 26.68
CA ALA A 222 -13.34 10.78 27.51
C ALA A 222 -13.68 12.15 26.89
N SER A 223 -13.54 12.28 25.57
CA SER A 223 -13.90 13.50 24.84
C SER A 223 -15.39 13.79 24.95
N GLU A 224 -16.23 12.77 24.82
CA GLU A 224 -17.68 12.90 24.98
C GLU A 224 -18.08 13.19 26.44
N CYS A 225 -17.38 12.61 27.40
CA CYS A 225 -17.50 12.99 28.80
C CYS A 225 -17.15 14.47 29.07
N VAL A 226 -16.20 15.05 28.33
CA VAL A 226 -15.86 16.47 28.43
C VAL A 226 -16.92 17.34 27.74
N ARG A 227 -17.34 16.96 26.53
CA ARG A 227 -18.37 17.67 25.75
C ARG A 227 -19.68 17.75 26.52
N SER A 228 -20.13 16.67 27.15
CA SER A 228 -21.36 16.65 27.93
C SER A 228 -21.38 17.61 29.13
N LYS A 229 -20.20 18.11 29.56
CA LYS A 229 -20.04 19.05 30.69
C LYS A 229 -19.67 20.47 30.28
N GLY A 230 -19.30 20.69 29.02
CA GLY A 230 -18.83 21.99 28.57
C GLY A 230 -19.12 22.33 27.10
N ARG A 231 -19.90 21.48 26.43
CA ARG A 231 -20.22 21.52 25.01
C ARG A 231 -18.97 21.56 24.15
N ASP A 232 -19.12 21.98 22.90
CA ASP A 232 -18.07 21.85 21.89
C ASP A 232 -16.85 22.70 22.22
N GLU A 233 -17.02 23.84 22.90
CA GLU A 233 -15.89 24.68 23.35
C GLU A 233 -14.90 23.90 24.23
N LYS A 234 -15.40 23.07 25.17
CA LYS A 234 -14.52 22.23 25.99
C LYS A 234 -14.05 20.98 25.25
N PHE A 235 -14.88 20.42 24.37
CA PHE A 235 -14.49 19.31 23.52
C PHE A 235 -13.24 19.67 22.71
N TRP A 236 -13.25 20.77 21.95
CA TRP A 236 -12.14 21.16 21.08
C TRP A 236 -10.84 21.42 21.85
N LYS A 237 -10.93 22.03 23.04
CA LYS A 237 -9.77 22.19 23.93
C LYS A 237 -9.19 20.86 24.41
N PHE A 238 -10.05 19.87 24.64
CA PHE A 238 -9.62 18.55 25.07
C PHE A 238 -9.11 17.68 23.92
N HIS A 239 -9.77 17.75 22.77
CA HIS A 239 -9.31 17.21 21.49
C HIS A 239 -7.89 17.67 21.17
N ASP A 240 -7.63 18.98 21.20
CA ASP A 240 -6.29 19.53 20.95
C ASP A 240 -5.29 19.03 21.98
N LYS A 241 -5.67 19.01 23.26
CA LYS A 241 -4.82 18.51 24.35
C LYS A 241 -4.46 17.03 24.16
N ILE A 242 -5.38 16.19 23.68
CA ILE A 242 -5.11 14.79 23.39
C ILE A 242 -4.11 14.67 22.24
N PHE A 243 -4.36 15.32 21.10
CA PHE A 243 -3.47 15.20 19.95
C PHE A 243 -2.08 15.82 20.19
N GLU A 244 -1.97 16.90 20.97
CA GLU A 244 -0.69 17.44 21.45
C GLU A 244 0.13 16.39 22.22
N ASN A 245 -0.54 15.49 22.94
CA ASN A 245 0.07 14.56 23.89
C ASN A 245 -0.18 13.08 23.55
N GLN A 246 -0.49 12.76 22.28
CA GLN A 246 -0.93 11.43 21.83
C GLN A 246 0.01 10.30 22.28
N GLN A 247 1.33 10.54 22.30
CA GLN A 247 2.32 9.53 22.71
C GLN A 247 2.21 9.12 24.19
N SER A 248 1.55 9.94 25.02
CA SER A 248 1.28 9.67 26.43
C SER A 248 -0.19 9.31 26.69
N LEU A 249 -0.95 8.93 25.66
CA LEU A 249 -2.37 8.62 25.80
C LEU A 249 -2.60 7.45 26.76
N SER A 250 -3.38 7.71 27.80
CA SER A 250 -3.81 6.72 28.80
C SER A 250 -5.02 7.25 29.56
N GLU A 251 -5.81 6.35 30.16
CA GLU A 251 -6.96 6.74 31.00
C GLU A 251 -6.57 7.71 32.14
N GLU A 252 -5.40 7.52 32.75
CA GLU A 252 -4.91 8.40 33.82
C GLU A 252 -4.65 9.82 33.29
N ASN A 253 -3.95 9.93 32.15
CA ASN A 253 -3.66 11.22 31.54
C ASN A 253 -4.91 11.89 31.00
N LEU A 254 -5.86 11.15 30.42
CA LEU A 254 -7.17 11.68 29.98
C LEU A 254 -7.91 12.35 31.15
N LYS A 255 -7.97 11.69 32.32
CA LYS A 255 -8.56 12.28 33.54
C LYS A 255 -7.79 13.51 34.01
N ALA A 256 -6.46 13.48 33.98
CA ALA A 256 -5.62 14.60 34.38
C ALA A 256 -5.83 15.82 33.47
N TRP A 257 -5.80 15.62 32.15
CA TRP A 257 -6.02 16.67 31.15
C TRP A 257 -7.44 17.24 31.21
N ALA A 258 -8.47 16.41 31.40
CA ALA A 258 -9.83 16.90 31.59
C ALA A 258 -9.93 17.78 32.84
N LYS A 259 -9.24 17.39 33.92
CA LYS A 259 -9.18 18.17 35.16
C LYS A 259 -8.45 19.50 35.00
N GLU A 260 -7.38 19.56 34.19
CA GLU A 260 -6.72 20.82 33.80
C GLU A 260 -7.70 21.78 33.12
N LEU A 261 -8.65 21.25 32.34
CA LEU A 261 -9.75 22.00 31.71
C LEU A 261 -10.96 22.24 32.65
N GLY A 262 -10.79 21.98 33.95
CA GLY A 262 -11.83 22.19 34.96
C GLY A 262 -12.99 21.19 34.88
N THR A 263 -12.75 19.97 34.39
CA THR A 263 -13.78 18.95 34.17
C THR A 263 -13.36 17.61 34.77
N ASP A 264 -14.15 17.03 35.67
CA ASP A 264 -13.90 15.67 36.18
C ASP A 264 -14.72 14.64 35.39
N ILE A 265 -14.06 13.77 34.64
CA ILE A 265 -14.70 12.73 33.81
C ILE A 265 -14.72 11.34 34.46
N THR A 266 -14.22 11.20 35.70
CA THR A 266 -13.99 9.89 36.33
C THR A 266 -15.24 9.04 36.42
N THR A 267 -16.35 9.60 36.91
CA THR A 267 -17.63 8.89 37.03
C THR A 267 -18.24 8.59 35.66
N CYS A 268 -18.03 9.48 34.69
CA CYS A 268 -18.55 9.33 33.34
C CYS A 268 -17.91 8.13 32.63
N LEU A 269 -16.58 8.07 32.64
CA LEU A 269 -15.81 6.94 32.12
C LEU A 269 -16.13 5.63 32.85
N LYS A 270 -16.17 5.66 34.19
CA LYS A 270 -16.46 4.47 35.00
C LYS A 270 -17.81 3.84 34.65
N ASN A 271 -18.80 4.67 34.34
CA ASN A 271 -20.15 4.21 34.00
C ASN A 271 -20.29 3.86 32.51
N GLY A 272 -19.27 4.15 31.68
CA GLY A 272 -19.34 3.97 30.23
C GLY A 272 -20.47 4.77 29.60
N GLN A 273 -20.68 6.02 30.05
CA GLN A 273 -21.86 6.81 29.66
C GLN A 273 -21.98 7.05 28.15
N PHE A 274 -20.84 7.08 27.44
CA PHE A 274 -20.76 7.39 26.01
C PHE A 274 -20.27 6.20 25.17
N LYS A 275 -20.33 4.98 25.73
CA LYS A 275 -19.97 3.77 24.96
C LYS A 275 -20.86 3.56 23.75
N ASP A 276 -22.16 3.76 23.93
CA ASP A 276 -23.15 3.51 22.89
C ASP A 276 -23.06 4.57 21.78
N GLU A 277 -22.85 5.85 22.13
CA GLU A 277 -22.60 6.92 21.15
C GLU A 277 -21.35 6.65 20.31
N VAL A 278 -20.20 6.37 20.94
CA VAL A 278 -18.97 6.04 20.21
C VAL A 278 -19.15 4.82 19.30
N GLN A 279 -19.93 3.84 19.75
CA GLN A 279 -20.26 2.67 18.93
C GLN A 279 -21.23 3.00 17.79
N GLU A 280 -22.16 3.93 17.98
CA GLU A 280 -23.07 4.43 16.95
C GLU A 280 -22.28 5.13 15.85
N ASP A 281 -21.37 6.04 16.20
CA ASP A 281 -20.48 6.70 15.24
C ASP A 281 -19.62 5.73 14.46
N PHE A 282 -18.96 4.78 15.15
CA PHE A 282 -18.15 3.76 14.51
C PHE A 282 -18.98 2.91 13.53
N THR A 283 -20.19 2.50 13.94
CA THR A 283 -21.08 1.68 13.10
C THR A 283 -21.58 2.47 11.91
N TYR A 284 -21.93 3.74 12.11
CA TYR A 284 -22.39 4.63 11.07
C TYR A 284 -21.28 4.85 10.02
N GLY A 285 -20.08 5.25 10.45
CA GLY A 285 -18.92 5.40 9.56
C GLY A 285 -18.66 4.13 8.75
N SER A 286 -18.67 2.96 9.40
CA SER A 286 -18.47 1.67 8.74
C SER A 286 -19.55 1.39 7.68
N SER A 287 -20.80 1.77 7.96
CA SER A 287 -21.93 1.57 7.03
C SER A 287 -21.86 2.45 5.79
N ILE A 288 -21.20 3.61 5.88
CA ILE A 288 -21.03 4.56 4.78
C ILE A 288 -19.65 4.46 4.09
N GLY A 289 -18.88 3.41 4.40
CA GLY A 289 -17.64 3.07 3.71
C GLY A 289 -16.35 3.54 4.36
N VAL A 290 -16.39 4.08 5.58
CA VAL A 290 -15.16 4.39 6.34
C VAL A 290 -14.45 3.08 6.68
N SER A 291 -13.24 2.91 6.14
CA SER A 291 -12.42 1.72 6.32
C SER A 291 -11.14 1.95 7.13
N GLY A 292 -10.86 3.20 7.50
CA GLY A 292 -9.69 3.62 8.25
C GLY A 292 -9.74 5.09 8.63
N THR A 293 -8.74 5.55 9.41
CA THR A 293 -8.71 6.92 9.93
C THR A 293 -7.42 7.68 9.58
N PRO A 294 -7.50 9.02 9.39
CA PRO A 294 -8.74 9.78 9.33
C PRO A 294 -9.45 9.55 7.98
N ALA A 295 -10.77 9.62 7.98
CA ALA A 295 -11.59 9.69 6.78
C ALA A 295 -12.50 10.91 6.88
N PHE A 296 -12.77 11.57 5.76
CA PHE A 296 -13.55 12.79 5.72
C PHE A 296 -14.66 12.68 4.70
N PHE A 297 -15.77 13.33 4.98
CA PHE A 297 -16.79 13.64 3.98
C PHE A 297 -16.94 15.15 3.88
N ILE A 298 -16.65 15.70 2.70
CA ILE A 298 -16.85 17.13 2.40
C ILE A 298 -18.13 17.21 1.57
N ASN A 299 -19.25 17.65 2.17
CA ASN A 299 -20.59 17.58 1.57
C ASN A 299 -20.92 16.20 0.98
N GLY A 300 -20.48 15.12 1.65
CA GLY A 300 -20.69 13.74 1.18
C GLY A 300 -19.62 13.18 0.24
N ILE A 301 -18.62 13.98 -0.15
CA ILE A 301 -17.48 13.54 -0.95
C ILE A 301 -16.43 12.92 -0.01
N LEU A 302 -16.18 11.61 -0.16
CA LEU A 302 -15.20 10.87 0.63
C LEU A 302 -13.76 11.30 0.29
N VAL A 303 -12.99 11.66 1.32
CA VAL A 303 -11.54 11.87 1.27
C VAL A 303 -10.89 10.96 2.30
N GLU A 304 -10.07 10.01 1.83
CA GLU A 304 -9.41 9.04 2.72
C GLU A 304 -8.00 9.46 3.10
N GLY A 305 -7.70 9.34 4.40
CA GLY A 305 -6.39 9.56 4.98
C GLY A 305 -6.05 11.03 5.23
N ALA A 306 -4.94 11.25 5.93
CA ALA A 306 -4.41 12.57 6.21
C ALA A 306 -3.75 13.19 4.97
N GLN A 307 -4.58 13.65 4.03
CA GLN A 307 -4.18 14.32 2.79
C GLN A 307 -3.61 15.72 3.06
N PRO A 308 -2.80 16.27 2.14
CA PRO A 308 -2.35 17.65 2.20
C PRO A 308 -3.52 18.63 2.14
N PHE A 309 -3.31 19.83 2.70
CA PHE A 309 -4.30 20.91 2.69
C PHE A 309 -4.84 21.23 1.30
N GLU A 310 -3.99 21.17 0.28
CA GLU A 310 -4.33 21.50 -1.10
C GLU A 310 -5.44 20.58 -1.67
N VAL A 311 -5.55 19.34 -1.18
CA VAL A 311 -6.64 18.43 -1.57
C VAL A 311 -7.97 18.88 -0.96
N PHE A 312 -7.96 19.28 0.32
CA PHE A 312 -9.15 19.81 0.98
C PHE A 312 -9.56 21.16 0.39
N GLU A 313 -8.59 22.05 0.16
CA GLU A 313 -8.80 23.36 -0.45
C GLU A 313 -9.53 23.23 -1.80
N GLN A 314 -9.04 22.34 -2.66
CA GLN A 314 -9.67 22.10 -3.96
C GLN A 314 -11.15 21.70 -3.83
N ILE A 315 -11.45 20.71 -3.00
CA ILE A 315 -12.82 20.18 -2.86
C ILE A 315 -13.72 21.24 -2.21
N ILE A 316 -13.24 21.93 -1.17
CA ILE A 316 -14.01 23.00 -0.50
C ILE A 316 -14.33 24.14 -1.48
N GLU A 317 -13.37 24.58 -2.29
CA GLU A 317 -13.61 25.65 -3.28
C GLU A 317 -14.54 25.20 -4.41
N GLU A 318 -14.49 23.93 -4.83
CA GLU A 318 -15.43 23.36 -5.78
C GLU A 318 -16.87 23.35 -5.23
N GLU A 319 -17.05 22.91 -3.98
CA GLU A 319 -18.36 22.90 -3.30
C GLU A 319 -18.90 24.31 -3.06
N LEU A 320 -18.06 25.25 -2.64
CA LEU A 320 -18.45 26.66 -2.46
C LEU A 320 -18.86 27.35 -3.78
N ALA A 321 -18.35 26.88 -4.92
CA ALA A 321 -18.71 27.42 -6.23
C ALA A 321 -19.99 26.81 -6.81
N ALA A 322 -20.46 25.67 -6.26
CA ALA A 322 -21.66 24.98 -6.70
C ALA A 322 -22.96 25.56 -6.10
N GLU A 323 -22.86 26.40 -5.07
CA GLU A 323 -23.97 27.14 -4.45
C GLU A 323 -24.33 28.47 -5.15
#